data_AF-A0A3B4YWJ4-F1
#
_entry.id   AF-A0A3B4YWJ4-F1
#
_cell.length_a   1.000
_cell.length_b   1.000
_cell.length_c   1.000
_cell.angle_alpha   90.00
_cell.angle_beta   90.00
_cell.angle_gamma   90.00
#
_symmetry.space_group_name_H-M   'P 1'
#
loop_
_entity.id
_entity.type
_entity.pdbx_description
1 polymer ?
#
loop_
_entity_poly.entity_id
_entity_poly.type
_entity_poly.pdbx_seq_one_letter_code
_entity_poly.pdbx_strand_id
1 'polypeptide(L)'
;MKRPGMHIPTVEPCLQNEYMKDKFMIKIETWHKPDMGDQKNVHGLEQSEWDKVDVVDIDIADSSGISQKDYNPEQDPAKFKSQKTGRGPLGPGWKKELGNNPNCPHMCAYKLVTVDFQQWGFQNKIENFIHGVERRIFTHFHRQLFCWLDKWIELSMDDIRRMEDETKKELDEMRQNDEVKGMSTE
;
A
#
# COMPACT_ATOMS: atom_id res chain seq x y z
N MET A 1 -17.47 -15.25 -16.04
CA MET A 1 -18.07 -15.23 -14.69
C MET A 1 -17.52 -14.01 -13.96
N LYS A 2 -18.29 -12.92 -13.84
CA LYS A 2 -17.88 -11.75 -13.04
C LYS A 2 -17.97 -12.17 -11.57
N ARG A 3 -16.84 -12.29 -10.87
CA ARG A 3 -16.87 -12.49 -9.41
C ARG A 3 -17.56 -11.23 -8.83
N PRO A 4 -18.64 -11.36 -8.04
CA PRO A 4 -19.25 -10.24 -7.33
C PRO A 4 -18.16 -9.51 -6.55
N GLY A 5 -18.15 -8.17 -6.64
CA GLY A 5 -17.15 -7.34 -5.97
C GLY A 5 -17.09 -7.70 -4.49
N MET A 6 -15.95 -8.25 -4.07
CA MET A 6 -15.66 -8.48 -2.68
C MET A 6 -15.74 -7.12 -1.99
N HIS A 7 -16.66 -6.96 -1.04
CA HIS A 7 -16.66 -5.80 -0.16
C HIS A 7 -15.37 -5.89 0.65
N ILE A 8 -14.34 -5.14 0.23
CA ILE A 8 -13.10 -5.06 0.99
C ILE A 8 -13.43 -4.21 2.21
N PRO A 9 -13.39 -4.76 3.43
CA PRO A 9 -13.74 -4.01 4.64
C PRO A 9 -12.83 -2.79 4.76
N THR A 10 -13.36 -1.72 5.34
CA THR A 10 -12.52 -0.65 5.88
C THR A 10 -11.53 -1.28 6.85
N VAL A 11 -10.23 -1.05 6.64
CA VAL A 11 -9.17 -1.53 7.51
C VAL A 11 -8.62 -0.33 8.26
N GLU A 12 -8.51 -0.46 9.58
CA GLU A 12 -8.07 0.61 10.49
C GLU A 12 -7.00 0.06 11.45
N PRO A 13 -5.76 -0.20 11.00
CA PRO A 13 -4.68 -0.53 11.90
C PRO A 13 -4.35 0.71 12.74
N CYS A 14 -4.23 0.51 14.06
CA CYS A 14 -3.71 1.49 14.98
C CYS A 14 -2.43 0.92 15.59
N LEU A 15 -1.29 1.52 15.26
CA LEU A 15 0.01 1.17 15.81
C LEU A 15 0.29 2.08 17.00
N GLN A 16 0.51 1.47 18.15
CA GLN A 16 0.87 2.14 19.40
C GLN A 16 2.20 1.60 19.91
N ASN A 17 2.89 2.40 20.72
CA ASN A 17 4.14 2.00 21.34
C ASN A 17 3.97 1.94 22.85
N GLU A 18 4.27 0.80 23.48
CA GLU A 18 4.05 0.59 24.92
C GLU A 18 4.79 1.61 25.81
N TYR A 19 5.99 2.03 25.40
CA TYR A 19 6.78 3.01 26.14
C TYR A 19 6.21 4.43 26.03
N MET A 20 5.78 4.81 24.82
CA MET A 20 5.26 6.16 24.54
C MET A 20 3.77 6.32 24.89
N LYS A 21 3.04 5.21 25.10
CA LYS A 21 1.61 5.20 25.43
C LYS A 21 0.80 6.02 24.41
N ASP A 22 0.10 7.04 24.90
CA ASP A 22 -0.74 7.99 24.16
C ASP A 22 0.05 9.06 23.41
N LYS A 23 1.38 9.14 23.61
CA LYS A 23 2.24 10.13 22.95
C LYS A 23 2.73 9.70 21.56
N PHE A 24 2.32 8.53 21.10
CA PHE A 24 2.66 8.03 19.77
C PHE A 24 1.52 7.20 19.19
N MET A 25 1.12 7.54 17.97
CA MET A 25 0.11 6.79 17.22
C MET A 25 0.39 6.89 15.72
N ILE A 26 0.22 5.77 15.02
CA ILE A 26 0.04 5.73 13.56
C ILE A 26 -1.29 5.03 13.29
N LYS A 27 -2.22 5.71 12.62
CA LYS A 27 -3.51 5.17 12.19
C LYS A 27 -3.61 5.23 10.68
N ILE A 28 -4.02 4.12 10.06
CA ILE A 28 -4.18 4.04 8.60
C ILE A 28 -5.61 3.62 8.28
N GLU A 29 -6.49 4.57 8.00
CA GLU A 29 -7.85 4.27 7.56
C GLU A 29 -7.85 4.06 6.04
N THR A 30 -8.33 2.92 5.54
CA THR A 30 -8.35 2.64 4.09
C THR A 30 -9.75 2.40 3.55
N TRP A 31 -10.13 3.17 2.53
CA TRP A 31 -11.26 2.86 1.66
C TRP A 31 -10.78 2.31 0.32
N HIS A 32 -11.35 1.19 -0.13
CA HIS A 32 -11.15 0.68 -1.49
C HIS A 32 -12.41 0.98 -2.30
N LYS A 33 -12.28 1.81 -3.35
CA LYS A 33 -13.41 2.22 -4.20
C LYS A 33 -13.19 1.78 -5.65
N PRO A 34 -14.24 1.39 -6.38
CA PRO A 34 -14.14 1.00 -7.80
C PRO A 34 -14.11 2.23 -8.71
N ASP A 35 -13.16 3.13 -8.49
CA ASP A 35 -12.95 4.36 -9.25
C ASP A 35 -11.46 4.57 -9.60
N MET A 36 -11.12 5.75 -10.10
CA MET A 36 -9.77 6.13 -10.52
C MET A 36 -9.08 7.12 -9.55
N GLY A 37 -9.58 7.29 -8.33
CA GLY A 37 -9.01 8.25 -7.38
C GLY A 37 -9.64 9.65 -7.42
N ASP A 38 -10.84 9.80 -7.98
CA ASP A 38 -11.49 11.10 -8.23
C ASP A 38 -12.36 11.61 -7.06
N GLN A 39 -12.72 10.75 -6.10
CA GLN A 39 -13.45 11.16 -4.90
C GLN A 39 -12.57 11.98 -3.94
N LYS A 40 -13.08 13.14 -3.50
CA LYS A 40 -12.47 13.96 -2.45
C LYS A 40 -13.06 13.62 -1.08
N ASN A 41 -12.22 13.66 -0.04
CA ASN A 41 -12.63 13.45 1.36
C ASN A 41 -13.54 12.22 1.56
N VAL A 42 -13.15 11.07 0.99
CA VAL A 42 -13.94 9.82 1.09
C VAL A 42 -14.13 9.32 2.52
N HIS A 43 -13.26 9.77 3.43
CA HIS A 43 -13.30 9.46 4.86
C HIS A 43 -14.30 10.34 5.64
N GLY A 44 -14.86 11.37 5.02
CA GLY A 44 -15.88 12.22 5.64
C GLY A 44 -15.35 13.07 6.79
N LEU A 45 -14.08 13.50 6.72
CA LEU A 45 -13.50 14.41 7.71
C LEU A 45 -14.23 15.76 7.71
N GLU A 46 -14.24 16.45 8.85
CA GLU A 46 -14.69 17.83 8.88
C GLU A 46 -13.80 18.72 8.01
N GLN A 47 -14.35 19.79 7.43
CA GLN A 47 -13.61 20.68 6.52
C GLN A 47 -12.31 21.22 7.16
N SER A 48 -12.35 21.55 8.45
CA SER A 48 -11.21 22.08 9.19
C SER A 48 -10.06 21.09 9.37
N GLU A 49 -10.36 19.79 9.34
CA GLU A 49 -9.37 18.72 9.36
C GLU A 49 -8.90 18.39 7.94
N TRP A 50 -9.83 18.32 7.00
CA TRP A 50 -9.53 18.06 5.59
C TRP A 50 -8.59 19.10 4.98
N ASP A 51 -8.73 20.38 5.35
CA ASP A 51 -7.85 21.46 4.88
C ASP A 51 -6.38 21.28 5.29
N LYS A 52 -6.10 20.40 6.26
CA LYS A 52 -4.74 20.07 6.73
C LYS A 52 -4.18 18.80 6.07
N VAL A 53 -5.00 18.07 5.31
CA VAL A 53 -4.61 16.81 4.67
C VAL A 53 -3.85 17.09 3.39
N ASP A 54 -2.63 16.57 3.28
CA ASP A 54 -1.88 16.52 2.02
C ASP A 54 -2.29 15.28 1.21
N VAL A 55 -2.72 15.48 -0.03
CA VAL A 55 -3.17 14.41 -0.93
C VAL A 55 -2.00 14.02 -1.83
N VAL A 56 -1.51 12.79 -1.65
CA VAL A 56 -0.37 12.26 -2.41
C VAL A 56 -0.81 11.10 -3.29
N ASP A 57 -0.64 11.27 -4.61
CA ASP A 57 -0.90 10.22 -5.59
C ASP A 57 0.31 9.29 -5.72
N ILE A 58 0.12 7.99 -5.48
CA ILE A 58 1.13 6.96 -5.73
C ILE A 58 0.88 6.35 -7.11
N ASP A 59 1.82 6.57 -8.04
CA ASP A 59 1.84 5.88 -9.34
C ASP A 59 2.78 4.68 -9.28
N ILE A 60 2.21 3.47 -9.27
CA ILE A 60 3.00 2.24 -9.20
C ILE A 60 3.89 1.99 -10.44
N ALA A 61 3.61 2.65 -11.57
CA ALA A 61 4.45 2.54 -12.77
C ALA A 61 5.61 3.54 -12.78
N ASP A 62 5.53 4.60 -11.96
CA ASP A 62 6.59 5.60 -11.87
C ASP A 62 7.73 5.12 -10.96
N SER A 63 8.93 5.03 -11.52
CA SER A 63 10.15 4.66 -10.79
C SER A 63 11.05 5.86 -10.49
N SER A 64 10.67 7.08 -10.88
CA SER A 64 11.52 8.28 -10.76
C SER A 64 11.86 8.62 -9.31
N GLY A 65 10.95 8.35 -8.38
CA GLY A 65 11.13 8.56 -6.94
C GLY A 65 11.75 7.38 -6.18
N ILE A 66 12.13 6.28 -6.86
CA ILE A 66 12.67 5.08 -6.21
C ILE A 66 14.20 5.10 -6.29
N SER A 67 14.86 4.93 -5.15
CA SER A 67 16.32 4.86 -5.09
C SER A 67 16.86 3.64 -5.86
N GLN A 68 18.08 3.72 -6.39
CA GLN A 68 18.70 2.57 -7.07
C GLN A 68 18.84 1.35 -6.14
N LYS A 69 19.04 1.59 -4.83
CA LYS A 69 19.15 0.55 -3.81
C LYS A 69 17.83 -0.19 -3.60
N ASP A 70 16.70 0.50 -3.68
CA ASP A 70 15.38 -0.08 -3.47
C ASP A 70 14.71 -0.58 -4.76
N TYR A 71 15.26 -0.21 -5.91
CA TYR A 71 14.70 -0.60 -7.19
C TYR A 71 15.00 -2.07 -7.50
N ASN A 72 13.92 -2.86 -7.70
CA ASN A 72 14.00 -4.22 -8.18
C ASN A 72 13.26 -4.36 -9.52
N PRO A 73 13.94 -4.75 -10.62
CA PRO A 73 13.32 -4.88 -11.94
C PRO A 73 12.25 -5.98 -12.01
N GLU A 74 12.32 -7.03 -11.18
CA GLU A 74 11.29 -8.07 -11.11
C GLU A 74 9.99 -7.58 -10.45
N GLN A 75 10.08 -6.48 -9.71
CA GLN A 75 8.98 -5.83 -9.01
C GLN A 75 8.61 -4.51 -9.70
N ASP A 76 8.87 -4.39 -11.01
CA ASP A 76 8.57 -3.21 -11.79
C ASP A 76 7.32 -3.40 -12.67
N PRO A 77 6.19 -2.77 -12.33
CA PRO A 77 4.96 -2.85 -13.13
C PRO A 77 5.13 -2.36 -14.57
N ALA A 78 6.09 -1.47 -14.83
CA ALA A 78 6.41 -1.01 -16.18
C ALA A 78 7.14 -2.07 -17.03
N LYS A 79 7.58 -3.17 -16.41
CA LYS A 79 8.27 -4.30 -17.07
C LYS A 79 7.50 -5.61 -16.95
N PHE A 80 6.60 -5.72 -15.98
CA PHE A 80 5.83 -6.93 -15.73
C PHE A 80 4.60 -7.05 -16.63
N LYS A 81 4.41 -8.24 -17.21
CA LYS A 81 3.18 -8.63 -17.90
C LYS A 81 2.67 -9.95 -17.35
N SER A 82 1.45 -9.94 -16.84
CA SER A 82 0.78 -11.14 -16.33
C SER A 82 0.49 -12.11 -17.47
N GLN A 83 0.92 -13.36 -17.31
CA GLN A 83 0.63 -14.44 -18.25
C GLN A 83 -0.80 -14.95 -18.10
N LYS A 84 -1.38 -14.89 -16.89
CA LYS A 84 -2.75 -15.36 -16.62
C LYS A 84 -3.83 -14.38 -17.06
N THR A 85 -3.56 -13.08 -16.97
CA THR A 85 -4.58 -12.03 -17.21
C THR A 85 -4.26 -11.13 -18.39
N GLY A 86 -3.02 -11.14 -18.88
CA GLY A 86 -2.55 -10.23 -19.93
C GLY A 86 -2.35 -8.77 -19.48
N ARG A 87 -2.61 -8.44 -18.22
CA ARG A 87 -2.41 -7.08 -17.68
C ARG A 87 -0.93 -6.71 -17.62
N GLY A 88 -0.65 -5.42 -17.85
CA GLY A 88 0.71 -4.90 -17.95
C GLY A 88 1.37 -5.19 -19.31
N PRO A 89 2.57 -4.63 -19.56
CA PRO A 89 3.27 -3.67 -18.71
C PRO A 89 2.56 -2.33 -18.60
N LEU A 90 2.74 -1.62 -17.49
CA LEU A 90 2.16 -0.30 -17.25
C LEU A 90 3.09 0.78 -17.80
N GLY A 91 2.81 1.25 -19.02
CA GLY A 91 3.58 2.31 -19.67
C GLY A 91 3.17 3.73 -19.24
N PRO A 92 3.87 4.77 -19.76
CA PRO A 92 3.43 6.16 -19.59
C PRO A 92 1.99 6.34 -20.08
N GLY A 93 1.11 6.86 -19.23
CA GLY A 93 -0.31 7.06 -19.56
C GLY A 93 -1.23 5.87 -19.28
N TRP A 94 -0.74 4.78 -18.65
CA TRP A 94 -1.54 3.61 -18.32
C TRP A 94 -2.85 3.94 -17.57
N LYS A 95 -2.86 4.95 -16.70
CA LYS A 95 -4.07 5.41 -15.99
C LYS A 95 -5.16 5.90 -16.95
N LYS A 96 -4.79 6.65 -18.00
CA LYS A 96 -5.72 7.14 -19.01
C LYS A 96 -6.25 6.00 -19.87
N GLU A 97 -5.39 5.06 -20.25
CA GLU A 97 -5.81 3.87 -21.00
C GLU A 97 -6.77 3.00 -20.19
N LEU A 98 -6.48 2.81 -18.90
CA LEU A 98 -7.30 2.05 -17.96
C LEU A 98 -8.68 2.68 -17.79
N GLY A 99 -8.75 3.99 -17.55
CA GLY A 99 -10.02 4.71 -17.41
C GLY A 99 -10.91 4.67 -18.66
N ASN A 100 -10.31 4.48 -19.85
CA ASN A 100 -11.03 4.34 -21.11
C ASN A 100 -11.37 2.87 -21.47
N ASN A 101 -10.93 1.89 -20.68
CA ASN A 101 -11.13 0.47 -20.96
C ASN A 101 -12.18 -0.15 -20.01
N PRO A 102 -13.45 -0.30 -20.43
CA PRO A 102 -14.51 -0.83 -19.58
C PRO A 102 -14.33 -2.32 -19.24
N ASN A 103 -13.44 -3.03 -19.95
CA ASN A 103 -13.18 -4.45 -19.73
C ASN A 103 -12.02 -4.70 -18.75
N CYS A 104 -11.25 -3.66 -18.40
CA CYS A 104 -10.15 -3.79 -17.45
C CYS A 104 -10.58 -3.28 -16.07
N PRO A 105 -10.67 -4.15 -15.05
CA PRO A 105 -11.08 -3.72 -13.73
C PRO A 105 -10.02 -2.81 -13.10
N HIS A 106 -10.49 -1.82 -12.37
CA HIS A 106 -9.68 -0.85 -11.66
C HIS A 106 -10.34 -0.47 -10.33
N MET A 107 -9.53 0.08 -9.43
CA MET A 107 -9.96 0.54 -8.12
C MET A 107 -8.92 1.54 -7.58
N CYS A 108 -9.32 2.39 -6.64
CA CYS A 108 -8.40 3.26 -5.89
C CYS A 108 -8.47 2.98 -4.38
N ALA A 109 -7.29 2.89 -3.75
CA ALA A 109 -7.14 2.70 -2.31
C ALA A 109 -6.84 4.06 -1.67
N TYR A 110 -7.83 4.62 -1.00
CA TYR A 110 -7.73 5.89 -0.29
C TYR A 110 -7.24 5.64 1.14
N LYS A 111 -5.93 5.74 1.34
CA LYS A 111 -5.26 5.52 2.63
C LYS A 111 -5.07 6.85 3.35
N LEU A 112 -5.90 7.12 4.36
CA LEU A 112 -5.70 8.25 5.26
C LEU A 112 -4.73 7.82 6.36
N VAL A 113 -3.55 8.42 6.38
CA VAL A 113 -2.52 8.18 7.39
C VAL A 113 -2.54 9.32 8.39
N THR A 114 -2.77 9.01 9.66
CA THR A 114 -2.62 9.95 10.77
C THR A 114 -1.42 9.54 11.60
N VAL A 115 -0.51 10.47 11.85
CA VAL A 115 0.63 10.27 12.75
C VAL A 115 0.52 11.31 13.86
N ASP A 116 0.55 10.85 15.11
CA ASP A 116 0.66 11.72 16.28
C ASP A 116 1.93 11.34 17.04
N PHE A 117 2.85 12.31 17.23
CA PHE A 117 4.07 12.10 18.00
C PHE A 117 4.35 13.27 18.94
N GLN A 118 3.89 13.13 20.19
CA GLN A 118 3.91 14.19 21.20
C GLN A 118 5.22 14.22 22.00
N GLN A 119 6.33 14.49 21.30
CA GLN A 119 7.66 14.68 21.91
C GLN A 119 8.20 16.08 21.65
N TRP A 120 8.62 16.75 22.72
CA TRP A 120 9.14 18.11 22.65
C TRP A 120 10.41 18.19 21.79
N GLY A 121 10.43 19.15 20.86
CA GLY A 121 11.58 19.43 20.00
C GLY A 121 11.73 18.53 18.76
N PHE A 122 10.95 17.45 18.65
CA PHE A 122 11.09 16.48 17.54
C PHE A 122 9.80 16.13 16.79
N GLN A 123 8.64 16.59 17.28
CA GLN A 123 7.31 16.28 16.71
C GLN A 123 7.27 16.30 15.17
N ASN A 124 7.32 17.49 14.56
CA ASN A 124 7.19 17.65 13.11
C ASN A 124 8.25 16.86 12.31
N LYS A 125 9.47 16.72 12.85
CA LYS A 125 10.56 16.02 12.15
C LYS A 125 10.26 14.51 12.06
N ILE A 126 9.80 13.92 13.15
CA ILE A 126 9.50 12.49 13.22
C ILE A 126 8.19 12.17 12.51
N GLU A 127 7.15 13.00 12.64
CA GLU A 127 5.89 12.83 11.90
C GLU A 127 6.12 12.83 10.39
N ASN A 128 6.87 13.82 9.87
CA ASN A 128 7.23 13.88 8.45
C ASN A 128 8.08 12.68 8.01
N PHE A 129 9.00 12.22 8.85
CA PHE A 129 9.80 11.03 8.57
C PHE A 129 8.90 9.79 8.43
N ILE A 130 7.97 9.57 9.36
CA ILE A 130 7.03 8.44 9.33
C ILE A 130 6.16 8.49 8.08
N HIS A 131 5.61 9.65 7.72
CA HIS A 131 4.87 9.81 6.47
C HIS A 131 5.70 9.45 5.23
N GLY A 132 6.99 9.83 5.23
CA GLY A 132 7.94 9.44 4.18
C GLY A 132 8.14 7.91 4.10
N VAL A 133 8.25 7.25 5.25
CA VAL A 133 8.35 5.79 5.35
C VAL A 133 7.08 5.10 4.85
N GLU A 134 5.89 5.54 5.30
CA GLU A 134 4.60 4.98 4.86
C GLU A 134 4.41 5.12 3.35
N ARG A 135 4.74 6.29 2.77
CA ARG A 135 4.71 6.50 1.31
C ARG A 135 5.62 5.51 0.58
N ARG A 136 6.83 5.27 1.10
CA ARG A 136 7.78 4.30 0.54
C ARG A 136 7.21 2.88 0.63
N ILE A 137 6.69 2.49 1.79
CA ILE A 137 6.05 1.17 2.01
C ILE A 137 4.90 0.96 1.01
N PHE A 138 3.96 1.90 0.91
CA PHE A 138 2.83 1.77 -0.01
C PHE A 138 3.29 1.68 -1.47
N THR A 139 4.28 2.47 -1.87
CA THR A 139 4.83 2.41 -3.23
C THR A 139 5.38 1.02 -3.55
N HIS A 140 6.26 0.49 -2.71
CA HIS A 140 6.87 -0.82 -2.93
C HIS A 140 5.88 -1.97 -2.82
N PHE A 141 4.99 -1.93 -1.82
CA PHE A 141 3.98 -2.95 -1.61
C PHE A 141 3.05 -3.10 -2.81
N HIS A 142 2.51 -2.00 -3.35
CA HIS A 142 1.57 -2.11 -4.48
C HIS A 142 2.26 -2.46 -5.80
N ARG A 143 3.53 -2.07 -5.98
CA ARG A 143 4.35 -2.55 -7.10
C ARG A 143 4.54 -4.07 -7.06
N GLN A 144 4.91 -4.60 -5.90
CA GLN A 144 5.02 -6.05 -5.67
C GLN A 144 3.68 -6.76 -5.87
N LEU A 145 2.60 -6.22 -5.30
CA LEU A 145 1.26 -6.78 -5.43
C LEU A 145 0.86 -6.94 -6.90
N PHE A 146 1.13 -5.93 -7.74
CA PHE A 146 0.86 -6.01 -9.17
C PHE A 146 1.76 -7.03 -9.88
N CYS A 147 3.07 -7.01 -9.62
CA CYS A 147 4.01 -7.95 -10.25
C CYS A 147 3.84 -9.41 -9.78
N TRP A 148 3.15 -9.62 -8.66
CA TRP A 148 2.78 -10.95 -8.17
C TRP A 148 1.38 -11.39 -8.58
N LEU A 149 0.71 -10.65 -9.48
CA LEU A 149 -0.66 -10.96 -9.92
C LEU A 149 -0.85 -12.44 -10.28
N ASP A 150 0.06 -13.02 -11.06
CA ASP A 150 -0.04 -14.42 -11.48
C ASP A 150 0.06 -15.43 -10.32
N LYS A 151 0.69 -15.03 -9.19
CA LYS A 151 0.83 -15.86 -7.99
C LYS A 151 -0.45 -15.90 -7.16
N TRP A 152 -1.23 -14.82 -7.12
CA TRP A 152 -2.38 -14.71 -6.21
C TRP A 152 -3.75 -14.65 -6.89
N ILE A 153 -3.87 -14.32 -8.17
CA ILE A 153 -5.16 -14.05 -8.83
C ILE A 153 -6.14 -15.24 -8.86
N GLU A 154 -5.61 -16.47 -8.78
CA GLU A 154 -6.41 -17.70 -8.77
C GLU A 154 -6.64 -18.27 -7.38
N LEU A 155 -6.04 -17.68 -6.33
CA LEU A 155 -6.19 -18.16 -4.97
C LEU A 155 -7.62 -17.96 -4.47
N SER A 156 -8.11 -18.94 -3.73
CA SER A 156 -9.33 -18.81 -2.95
C SER A 156 -9.04 -18.18 -1.59
N MET A 157 -10.08 -17.72 -0.88
CA MET A 157 -9.91 -17.24 0.50
C MET A 157 -9.41 -18.34 1.44
N ASP A 158 -9.75 -19.60 1.17
CA ASP A 158 -9.26 -20.73 1.98
C ASP A 158 -7.78 -21.01 1.72
N ASP A 159 -7.29 -20.78 0.49
CA ASP A 159 -5.85 -20.79 0.22
C ASP A 159 -5.12 -19.67 0.95
N ILE A 160 -5.70 -18.46 0.97
CA ILE A 160 -5.14 -17.33 1.71
C ILE A 160 -5.01 -17.65 3.20
N ARG A 161 -6.08 -18.16 3.83
CA ARG A 161 -6.05 -18.54 5.26
C ARG A 161 -4.99 -19.60 5.57
N ARG A 162 -4.85 -20.61 4.71
CA ARG A 162 -3.81 -21.63 4.87
C ARG A 162 -2.41 -21.04 4.77
N MET A 163 -2.18 -20.17 3.78
CA MET A 163 -0.89 -19.47 3.64
C MET A 163 -0.61 -18.53 4.81
N GLU A 164 -1.61 -17.87 5.39
CA GLU A 164 -1.44 -17.04 6.59
C GLU A 164 -0.93 -17.88 7.78
N ASP A 165 -1.50 -19.07 7.98
CA ASP A 165 -1.06 -20.00 9.04
C ASP A 165 0.36 -20.55 8.82
N GLU A 166 0.71 -20.86 7.58
CA GLU A 166 2.06 -21.31 7.20
C GLU A 166 3.08 -20.16 7.36
N THR A 167 2.78 -18.99 6.79
CA THR A 167 3.62 -17.78 6.86
C THR A 167 3.86 -17.35 8.30
N LYS A 168 2.86 -17.47 9.18
CA LYS A 168 3.03 -17.16 10.61
C LYS A 168 4.15 -18.00 11.25
N LYS A 169 4.18 -19.31 10.96
CA LYS A 169 5.21 -20.22 11.49
C LYS A 169 6.58 -19.89 10.92
N GLU A 170 6.66 -19.69 9.60
CA GLU A 170 7.90 -19.32 8.92
C GLU A 170 8.47 -18.00 9.46
N LEU A 171 7.64 -16.97 9.66
CA LEU A 171 8.08 -15.69 10.22
C LEU A 171 8.60 -15.83 11.65
N ASP A 172 7.98 -16.67 12.48
CA ASP A 172 8.45 -16.93 13.84
C ASP A 172 9.81 -17.65 13.84
N GLU A 173 10.03 -18.58 12.92
CA GLU A 173 11.30 -19.29 12.75
C GLU A 173 12.40 -18.36 12.19
N MET A 174 12.10 -17.61 11.13
CA MET A 174 13.04 -16.68 10.51
C MET A 174 13.47 -15.59 11.49
N ARG A 175 12.55 -15.08 12.33
CA ARG A 175 12.87 -14.08 13.36
C ARG A 175 13.88 -14.59 14.40
N GLN A 176 13.89 -15.89 14.67
CA GLN A 176 14.81 -16.50 15.65
C GLN A 176 16.15 -16.88 15.03
N ASN A 177 16.16 -17.27 13.74
CA ASN A 177 17.28 -17.97 13.13
C ASN A 177 18.00 -17.21 12.02
N ASP A 178 17.34 -16.25 11.35
CA ASP A 178 17.90 -15.56 10.19
C ASP A 178 18.57 -14.24 10.57
N GLU A 179 19.48 -13.80 9.69
CA GLU A 179 20.04 -12.45 9.75
C GLU A 179 19.00 -11.38 9.36
N VAL A 180 19.25 -10.15 9.83
CA VAL A 180 18.41 -8.98 9.51
C VAL A 180 18.40 -8.75 7.99
N LYS A 181 17.19 -8.67 7.42
CA LYS A 181 16.94 -8.49 5.99
C LYS A 181 15.77 -7.55 5.71
N GLY A 182 15.67 -7.08 4.47
CA GLY A 182 14.60 -6.19 4.02
C GLY A 182 15.03 -4.72 3.93
N MET A 183 14.05 -3.82 3.99
CA MET A 183 14.30 -2.38 3.85
C MET A 183 15.03 -1.82 5.07
N SER A 184 16.11 -1.08 4.82
CA SER A 184 16.76 -0.23 5.82
C SER A 184 16.24 1.21 5.73
N THR A 185 16.15 1.86 6.89
CA THR A 185 16.05 3.31 6.99
C THR A 185 17.46 3.90 6.83
N GLU A 186 17.60 4.94 6.02
CA GLU A 186 18.86 5.70 5.91
C GLU A 186 19.01 6.71 7.05
#